data_AF-A0A0G9H3C3-F1
#
_entry.id   AF-A0A0G9H3C3-F1
#
_cell.length_a   1.000
_cell.length_b   1.000
_cell.length_c   1.000
_cell.angle_alpha   90.00
_cell.angle_beta   90.00
_cell.angle_gamma   90.00
#
_symmetry.space_group_name_H-M   'P 1'
#
loop_
_entity.id
_entity.type
_entity.pdbx_description
1 polymer ?
#
loop_
_entity_poly.entity_id
_entity_poly.type
_entity_poly.pdbx_seq_one_letter_code
_entity_poly.pdbx_strand_id
1 'polypeptide(L)'
;SAGINAKLADAINGKDGKDGIDGLNAKMADAVMYDTPVHDKVTFNKGGTAVVLDNVANGNVAAGSQQAVTGDQLFQTEQKISSGEIGLVQQAAKGANLTVGKATDGTAVDFKGTAGDRKLTGVAKGTENNDAVNVSQLKDTGLIDEQGNSKAVVTYDDADKSAITLGGLGADGKPSTKPVKIKNVADATEGDEAVNLGQLKDAGLFDKDGKALDAVVYDAGSNKASVTLGGANGTVLNNVADGRIEAGSRQAINGGQIAAIRDALQGQITNIDGRVTKMEQYGTGGGSAPYIAANGAPTPLKADAGTTPGVAVGYNTVASGDQASAIGDSAVASGANSVALGNSSVANRDNSVSVGSQGHERQVTNVQAATQETDAVNLSQLKGVATTLGGGATVDSSGNVTAPTYSVGGQSYSTVGDALSGIDSKLNDSFDQLNSRIHQVNRQANRGIASSAALINNMPYMPGRTTINAGAANYRGESALGVGISRWNETGRVNFNAGVSAAKGDAPIFRVGVGVVLGD
;
A
#
# COMPACT_ATOMS: atom_id res chain seq x y z
N SER A 1 -41.19 -130.49 -137.65
CA SER A 1 -40.47 -129.96 -136.47
C SER A 1 -39.22 -129.12 -136.79
N ALA A 2 -38.80 -128.91 -138.05
CA ALA A 2 -37.58 -128.12 -138.34
C ALA A 2 -37.77 -126.59 -138.48
N GLY A 3 -39.00 -126.08 -138.67
CA GLY A 3 -39.23 -124.65 -138.97
C GLY A 3 -39.28 -123.68 -137.78
N ILE A 4 -39.45 -124.16 -136.53
CA ILE A 4 -39.64 -123.28 -135.37
C ILE A 4 -38.30 -122.80 -134.76
N ASN A 5 -37.25 -123.62 -134.80
CA ASN A 5 -35.96 -123.28 -134.18
C ASN A 5 -35.23 -122.11 -134.86
N ALA A 6 -35.42 -121.91 -136.17
CA ALA A 6 -34.74 -120.82 -136.90
C ALA A 6 -35.26 -119.42 -136.53
N LYS A 7 -36.55 -119.28 -136.17
CA LYS A 7 -37.12 -117.98 -135.79
C LYS A 7 -36.73 -117.54 -134.37
N LEU A 8 -36.44 -118.49 -133.47
CA LEU A 8 -36.03 -118.18 -132.10
C LEU A 8 -34.59 -117.64 -132.04
N ALA A 9 -33.69 -118.17 -132.89
CA ALA A 9 -32.32 -117.67 -132.98
C ALA A 9 -32.24 -116.22 -133.46
N ASP A 10 -33.07 -115.86 -134.46
CA ASP A 10 -33.16 -114.48 -134.96
C ASP A 10 -33.69 -113.48 -133.91
N ALA A 11 -34.55 -113.92 -132.98
CA ALA A 11 -35.08 -113.05 -131.92
C ALA A 11 -34.09 -112.84 -130.77
N ILE A 12 -33.21 -113.82 -130.50
CA ILE A 12 -32.22 -113.73 -129.42
C ILE A 12 -31.00 -112.94 -129.89
N ASN A 13 -30.51 -113.24 -131.10
CA ASN A 13 -29.26 -112.67 -131.60
C ASN A 13 -29.44 -111.46 -132.53
N GLY A 14 -30.65 -111.25 -133.08
CA GLY A 14 -30.88 -110.26 -134.15
C GLY A 14 -30.16 -110.63 -135.44
N LYS A 15 -30.66 -110.19 -136.60
CA LYS A 15 -30.02 -110.52 -137.90
C LYS A 15 -28.63 -109.88 -138.08
N ASP A 16 -28.28 -108.94 -137.22
CA ASP A 16 -27.17 -107.99 -137.35
C ASP A 16 -26.49 -107.63 -136.01
N GLY A 17 -26.82 -108.35 -134.92
CA GLY A 17 -26.08 -108.30 -133.64
C GLY A 17 -26.17 -107.00 -132.85
N LYS A 18 -27.02 -106.03 -133.24
CA LYS A 18 -27.13 -104.71 -132.59
C LYS A 18 -28.52 -104.39 -132.04
N ASP A 19 -29.54 -105.12 -132.51
CA ASP A 19 -30.95 -104.90 -132.14
C ASP A 19 -31.53 -106.06 -131.30
N GLY A 20 -30.69 -107.04 -130.93
CA GLY A 20 -31.02 -108.11 -129.98
C GLY A 20 -30.64 -107.79 -128.53
N ILE A 21 -30.73 -108.78 -127.64
CA ILE A 21 -30.49 -108.65 -126.19
C ILE A 21 -29.08 -108.07 -125.87
N ASP A 22 -28.08 -108.32 -126.72
CA ASP A 22 -26.72 -107.78 -126.54
C ASP A 22 -26.63 -106.25 -126.68
N GLY A 23 -27.48 -105.63 -127.51
CA GLY A 23 -27.54 -104.16 -127.63
C GLY A 23 -28.13 -103.48 -126.40
N LEU A 24 -28.97 -104.20 -125.64
CA LEU A 24 -29.51 -103.73 -124.36
C LEU A 24 -28.43 -103.76 -123.26
N ASN A 25 -27.56 -104.79 -123.25
CA ASN A 25 -26.46 -104.91 -122.30
C ASN A 25 -25.44 -103.77 -122.42
N ALA A 26 -25.17 -103.28 -123.64
CA ALA A 26 -24.26 -102.13 -123.83
C ALA A 26 -24.86 -100.81 -123.31
N LYS A 27 -26.17 -100.57 -123.50
CA LYS A 27 -26.86 -99.38 -122.94
C LYS A 27 -27.03 -99.44 -121.43
N MET A 28 -27.03 -100.63 -120.84
CA MET A 28 -27.09 -100.81 -119.38
C MET A 28 -25.77 -100.51 -118.67
N ALA A 29 -24.63 -100.47 -119.38
CA ALA A 29 -23.33 -100.15 -118.77
C ALA A 29 -23.23 -98.68 -118.29
N ASP A 30 -24.00 -97.78 -118.91
CA ASP A 30 -24.04 -96.35 -118.56
C ASP A 30 -25.26 -95.98 -117.68
N ALA A 31 -26.09 -96.97 -117.31
CA ALA A 31 -27.26 -96.73 -116.47
C ALA A 31 -26.86 -96.72 -114.98
N VAL A 32 -27.40 -95.77 -114.22
CA VAL A 32 -27.28 -95.80 -112.76
C VAL A 32 -28.11 -96.97 -112.25
N MET A 33 -27.43 -97.93 -111.63
CA MET A 33 -28.07 -99.08 -110.99
C MET A 33 -28.35 -98.77 -109.53
N TYR A 34 -29.61 -98.91 -109.14
CA TYR A 34 -29.99 -98.86 -107.73
C TYR A 34 -29.64 -100.17 -107.04
N ASP A 35 -29.26 -100.06 -105.75
CA ASP A 35 -28.94 -101.22 -104.91
C ASP A 35 -30.16 -102.10 -104.65
N THR A 36 -31.35 -101.50 -104.67
CA THR A 36 -32.63 -102.15 -104.35
C THR A 36 -33.70 -101.74 -105.37
N PRO A 37 -34.78 -102.55 -105.52
CA PRO A 37 -35.90 -102.21 -106.40
C PRO A 37 -36.69 -100.94 -106.01
N VAL A 38 -36.52 -100.42 -104.78
CA VAL A 38 -37.25 -99.22 -104.30
C VAL A 38 -36.48 -97.91 -104.53
N HIS A 39 -35.29 -97.97 -105.15
CA HIS A 39 -34.49 -96.80 -105.54
C HIS A 39 -34.06 -95.89 -104.37
N ASP A 40 -33.95 -96.43 -103.16
CA ASP A 40 -33.55 -95.70 -101.95
C ASP A 40 -32.03 -95.52 -101.82
N LYS A 41 -31.26 -96.30 -102.57
CA LYS A 41 -29.80 -96.30 -102.48
C LYS A 41 -29.16 -96.61 -103.83
N VAL A 42 -28.10 -95.87 -104.13
CA VAL A 42 -27.12 -96.18 -105.17
C VAL A 42 -25.78 -96.36 -104.47
N THR A 43 -25.19 -97.55 -104.54
CA THR A 43 -23.78 -97.74 -104.16
C THR A 43 -22.95 -97.77 -105.44
N PHE A 44 -22.15 -96.73 -105.64
CA PHE A 44 -21.20 -96.72 -106.75
C PHE A 44 -20.06 -97.71 -106.48
N ASN A 45 -19.76 -98.56 -107.46
CA ASN A 45 -18.71 -99.59 -107.40
C ASN A 45 -18.82 -100.53 -106.17
N LYS A 46 -19.97 -101.20 -106.02
CA LYS A 46 -20.28 -102.08 -104.88
C LYS A 46 -19.24 -103.20 -104.70
N GLY A 47 -18.37 -103.04 -103.69
CA GLY A 47 -17.30 -103.99 -103.35
C GLY A 47 -15.90 -103.63 -103.88
N GLY A 48 -15.75 -102.50 -104.59
CA GLY A 48 -14.47 -102.00 -105.12
C GLY A 48 -13.94 -100.75 -104.41
N THR A 49 -12.98 -100.05 -105.03
CA THR A 49 -12.46 -98.76 -104.54
C THR A 49 -13.53 -97.68 -104.65
N ALA A 50 -13.56 -96.77 -103.67
CA ALA A 50 -14.43 -95.60 -103.70
C ALA A 50 -14.23 -94.81 -105.00
N VAL A 51 -15.33 -94.33 -105.56
CA VAL A 51 -15.31 -93.54 -106.79
C VAL A 51 -15.57 -92.07 -106.47
N VAL A 52 -14.96 -91.19 -107.27
CA VAL A 52 -15.25 -89.76 -107.23
C VAL A 52 -16.52 -89.52 -108.04
N LEU A 53 -17.44 -88.74 -107.46
CA LEU A 53 -18.60 -88.24 -108.17
C LEU A 53 -18.31 -86.81 -108.65
N ASP A 54 -17.88 -86.69 -109.90
CA ASP A 54 -17.54 -85.41 -110.52
C ASP A 54 -18.73 -84.77 -111.24
N ASN A 55 -18.60 -83.47 -111.51
CA ASN A 55 -19.57 -82.65 -112.25
C ASN A 55 -20.97 -82.59 -111.60
N VAL A 56 -21.02 -82.65 -110.27
CA VAL A 56 -22.24 -82.39 -109.50
C VAL A 56 -22.43 -80.87 -109.38
N ALA A 57 -23.60 -80.36 -109.77
CA ALA A 57 -23.93 -78.96 -109.56
C ALA A 57 -24.11 -78.66 -108.06
N ASN A 58 -23.76 -77.45 -107.62
CA ASN A 58 -23.98 -77.02 -106.23
C ASN A 58 -25.45 -77.18 -105.85
N GLY A 59 -25.72 -77.98 -104.82
CA GLY A 59 -27.06 -78.17 -104.29
C GLY A 59 -27.56 -76.92 -103.59
N ASN A 60 -28.86 -76.68 -103.56
CA ASN A 60 -29.44 -75.60 -102.77
C ASN A 60 -29.30 -75.93 -101.27
N VAL A 61 -28.44 -75.22 -100.55
CA VAL A 61 -28.26 -75.39 -99.09
C VAL A 61 -29.30 -74.53 -98.37
N ALA A 62 -30.50 -75.10 -98.25
CA ALA A 62 -31.62 -74.52 -97.51
C ALA A 62 -32.28 -75.61 -96.64
N ALA A 63 -32.99 -75.19 -95.59
CA ALA A 63 -33.69 -76.11 -94.69
C ALA A 63 -34.64 -77.04 -95.47
N GLY A 64 -34.53 -78.35 -95.25
CA GLY A 64 -35.35 -79.37 -95.92
C GLY A 64 -34.89 -79.78 -97.33
N SER A 65 -33.78 -79.24 -97.84
CA SER A 65 -33.20 -79.68 -99.12
C SER A 65 -32.69 -81.11 -99.04
N GLN A 66 -32.99 -81.91 -100.07
CA GLN A 66 -32.48 -83.28 -100.27
C GLN A 66 -31.45 -83.35 -101.40
N GLN A 67 -30.96 -82.20 -101.87
CA GLN A 67 -29.94 -82.13 -102.92
C GLN A 67 -28.56 -82.48 -102.36
N ALA A 68 -27.71 -83.09 -103.19
CA ALA A 68 -26.33 -83.36 -102.81
C ALA A 68 -25.54 -82.05 -102.68
N VAL A 69 -24.73 -81.94 -101.64
CA VAL A 69 -23.79 -80.82 -101.46
C VAL A 69 -22.47 -81.15 -102.15
N THR A 70 -21.89 -80.15 -102.83
CA THR A 70 -20.57 -80.31 -103.47
C THR A 70 -19.45 -80.04 -102.47
N GLY A 71 -18.23 -80.45 -102.83
CA GLY A 71 -17.04 -80.15 -102.04
C GLY A 71 -16.79 -78.65 -101.86
N ASP A 72 -17.11 -77.81 -102.85
CA ASP A 72 -16.97 -76.35 -102.79
C ASP A 72 -17.89 -75.72 -101.72
N GLN A 73 -19.15 -76.17 -101.63
CA GLN A 73 -20.09 -75.65 -100.62
C GLN A 73 -19.71 -76.03 -99.19
N LEU A 74 -19.20 -77.25 -99.01
CA LEU A 74 -18.65 -77.69 -97.73
C LEU A 74 -17.37 -76.92 -97.41
N PHE A 75 -16.49 -76.71 -98.40
CA PHE A 75 -15.25 -75.94 -98.25
C PHE A 75 -15.51 -74.47 -97.91
N GLN A 76 -16.51 -73.82 -98.50
CA GLN A 76 -16.90 -72.45 -98.13
C GLN A 76 -17.43 -72.35 -96.70
N THR A 77 -18.17 -73.36 -96.24
CA THR A 77 -18.63 -73.43 -94.85
C THR A 77 -17.45 -73.64 -93.90
N GLU A 78 -16.54 -74.54 -94.25
CA GLU A 78 -15.28 -74.78 -93.52
C GLU A 78 -14.45 -73.50 -93.47
N GLN A 79 -14.26 -72.79 -94.57
CA GLN A 79 -13.53 -71.53 -94.63
C GLN A 79 -14.16 -70.48 -93.71
N LYS A 80 -15.49 -70.37 -93.64
CA LYS A 80 -16.18 -69.45 -92.73
C LYS A 80 -16.10 -69.85 -91.26
N ILE A 81 -16.04 -71.15 -90.97
CA ILE A 81 -15.80 -71.68 -89.62
C ILE A 81 -14.34 -71.43 -89.21
N SER A 82 -13.40 -71.72 -90.12
CA SER A 82 -11.95 -71.57 -89.91
C SER A 82 -11.51 -70.10 -89.85
N SER A 83 -12.17 -69.20 -90.58
CA SER A 83 -11.98 -67.75 -90.46
C SER A 83 -12.73 -67.14 -89.26
N GLY A 84 -13.64 -67.89 -88.64
CA GLY A 84 -14.46 -67.42 -87.52
C GLY A 84 -15.53 -66.40 -87.92
N GLU A 85 -15.92 -66.36 -89.20
CA GLU A 85 -16.99 -65.49 -89.72
C GLU A 85 -18.40 -65.99 -89.30
N ILE A 86 -18.54 -67.24 -88.85
CA ILE A 86 -19.79 -67.82 -88.33
C ILE A 86 -19.52 -68.44 -86.95
N GLY A 87 -20.25 -68.02 -85.91
CA GLY A 87 -20.16 -68.58 -84.56
C GLY A 87 -20.47 -67.58 -83.45
N LEU A 88 -20.32 -67.99 -82.18
CA LEU A 88 -20.48 -67.08 -81.03
C LEU A 88 -19.22 -66.23 -80.79
N VAL A 89 -18.04 -66.71 -81.13
CA VAL A 89 -16.79 -65.92 -81.09
C VAL A 89 -16.40 -65.62 -82.53
N GLN A 90 -16.44 -64.35 -82.90
CA GLN A 90 -16.25 -63.92 -84.28
C GLN A 90 -15.12 -62.91 -84.40
N GLN A 91 -14.29 -63.09 -85.41
CA GLN A 91 -13.37 -62.05 -85.88
C GLN A 91 -13.98 -61.40 -87.13
N ALA A 92 -14.29 -60.10 -87.07
CA ALA A 92 -14.91 -59.42 -88.22
C ALA A 92 -13.98 -59.31 -89.44
N ALA A 93 -12.67 -59.10 -89.20
CA ALA A 93 -11.61 -59.11 -90.21
C ALA A 93 -10.25 -59.33 -89.52
N LYS A 94 -9.22 -59.77 -90.26
CA LYS A 94 -7.86 -59.94 -89.71
C LYS A 94 -7.38 -58.66 -89.04
N GLY A 95 -7.08 -58.74 -87.74
CA GLY A 95 -6.60 -57.61 -86.93
C GLY A 95 -7.70 -56.75 -86.29
N ALA A 96 -8.97 -56.99 -86.61
CA ALA A 96 -10.09 -56.40 -85.89
C ALA A 96 -10.34 -57.11 -84.54
N ASN A 97 -11.07 -56.44 -83.65
CA ASN A 97 -11.47 -56.98 -82.35
C ASN A 97 -12.23 -58.30 -82.53
N LEU A 98 -11.91 -59.26 -81.67
CA LEU A 98 -12.77 -60.42 -81.46
C LEU A 98 -14.03 -59.96 -80.74
N THR A 99 -15.16 -60.47 -81.20
CA THR A 99 -16.46 -60.21 -80.59
C THR A 99 -17.07 -61.50 -80.10
N VAL A 100 -17.82 -61.43 -79.01
CA VAL A 100 -18.55 -62.58 -78.47
C VAL A 100 -20.04 -62.25 -78.52
N GLY A 101 -20.81 -62.99 -79.30
CA GLY A 101 -22.27 -62.87 -79.40
C GLY A 101 -22.76 -61.50 -79.88
N LYS A 102 -21.94 -60.67 -80.53
CA LYS A 102 -22.31 -59.27 -80.88
C LYS A 102 -23.56 -59.15 -81.76
N ALA A 103 -23.83 -60.15 -82.59
CA ALA A 103 -25.02 -60.20 -83.48
C ALA A 103 -26.21 -60.96 -82.87
N THR A 104 -26.10 -61.37 -81.60
CA THR A 104 -27.13 -62.09 -80.83
C THR A 104 -27.46 -61.29 -79.56
N ASP A 105 -28.66 -61.46 -79.00
CA ASP A 105 -29.05 -60.77 -77.76
C ASP A 105 -28.33 -61.36 -76.52
N GLY A 106 -28.24 -60.58 -75.44
CA GLY A 106 -27.61 -60.95 -74.18
C GLY A 106 -26.79 -59.81 -73.55
N THR A 107 -26.83 -59.68 -72.22
CA THR A 107 -26.13 -58.60 -71.47
C THR A 107 -24.89 -59.09 -70.71
N ALA A 108 -24.58 -60.38 -70.75
CA ALA A 108 -23.48 -60.98 -69.99
C ALA A 108 -22.77 -62.10 -70.76
N VAL A 109 -21.46 -62.24 -70.50
CA VAL A 109 -20.66 -63.41 -70.88
C VAL A 109 -20.32 -64.16 -69.60
N ASP A 110 -20.93 -65.33 -69.40
CA ASP A 110 -20.66 -66.18 -68.23
C ASP A 110 -19.49 -67.14 -68.51
N PHE A 111 -18.42 -67.01 -67.74
CA PHE A 111 -17.24 -67.86 -67.83
C PHE A 111 -17.27 -69.03 -66.84
N LYS A 112 -18.35 -69.23 -66.09
CA LYS A 112 -18.47 -70.33 -65.14
C LYS A 112 -18.49 -71.68 -65.84
N GLY A 113 -17.72 -72.62 -65.31
CA GLY A 113 -17.68 -74.01 -65.75
C GLY A 113 -18.47 -74.93 -64.83
N THR A 114 -18.63 -76.18 -65.23
CA THR A 114 -19.21 -77.23 -64.39
C THR A 114 -18.40 -77.49 -63.11
N ALA A 115 -17.11 -77.14 -63.11
CA ALA A 115 -16.21 -77.21 -61.96
C ALA A 115 -16.10 -75.88 -61.17
N GLY A 116 -16.90 -74.86 -61.51
CA GLY A 116 -16.87 -73.54 -60.86
C GLY A 116 -16.30 -72.42 -61.74
N ASP A 117 -15.97 -71.29 -61.11
CA ASP A 117 -15.51 -70.08 -61.79
C ASP A 117 -14.14 -70.30 -62.45
N ARG A 118 -13.91 -69.66 -63.60
CA ARG A 118 -12.66 -69.78 -64.35
C ARG A 118 -11.80 -68.54 -64.17
N LYS A 119 -10.47 -68.74 -64.16
CA LYS A 119 -9.52 -67.62 -64.22
C LYS A 119 -9.48 -67.06 -65.64
N LEU A 120 -9.86 -65.81 -65.81
CA LEU A 120 -9.61 -65.07 -67.04
C LEU A 120 -8.15 -64.60 -67.04
N THR A 121 -7.34 -65.10 -67.98
CA THR A 121 -5.92 -64.77 -68.10
C THR A 121 -5.63 -64.06 -69.43
N GLY A 122 -4.53 -63.33 -69.51
CA GLY A 122 -4.17 -62.56 -70.71
C GLY A 122 -4.90 -61.23 -70.88
N VAL A 123 -5.60 -60.75 -69.84
CA VAL A 123 -6.26 -59.44 -69.85
C VAL A 123 -5.21 -58.33 -69.75
N ALA A 124 -5.10 -57.50 -70.79
CA ALA A 124 -4.27 -56.30 -70.79
C ALA A 124 -4.75 -55.28 -69.73
N LYS A 125 -3.93 -54.27 -69.42
CA LYS A 125 -4.37 -53.20 -68.51
C LYS A 125 -5.49 -52.40 -69.18
N GLY A 126 -6.67 -52.32 -68.57
CA GLY A 126 -7.77 -51.51 -69.08
C GLY A 126 -7.46 -50.02 -68.97
N THR A 127 -7.77 -49.24 -69.98
CA THR A 127 -7.54 -47.79 -70.01
C THR A 127 -8.83 -47.00 -70.08
N GLU A 128 -9.89 -47.59 -70.63
CA GLU A 128 -11.22 -47.00 -70.69
C GLU A 128 -12.04 -47.36 -69.44
N ASN A 129 -13.06 -46.54 -69.13
CA ASN A 129 -13.92 -46.74 -67.95
C ASN A 129 -14.69 -48.07 -67.97
N ASN A 130 -14.88 -48.67 -69.15
CA ASN A 130 -15.61 -49.91 -69.37
C ASN A 130 -14.70 -51.11 -69.69
N ASP A 131 -13.38 -50.92 -69.65
CA ASP A 131 -12.44 -52.03 -69.78
C ASP A 131 -12.42 -52.87 -68.49
N ALA A 132 -12.05 -54.14 -68.63
CA ALA A 132 -11.78 -54.97 -67.48
C ALA A 132 -10.48 -54.52 -66.78
N VAL A 133 -10.54 -54.32 -65.46
CA VAL A 133 -9.35 -54.08 -64.63
C VAL A 133 -8.62 -55.40 -64.39
N ASN A 134 -7.33 -55.44 -64.70
CA ASN A 134 -6.52 -56.63 -64.43
C ASN A 134 -5.85 -56.59 -63.04
N VAL A 135 -5.37 -57.74 -62.55
CA VAL A 135 -4.75 -57.84 -61.22
C VAL A 135 -3.50 -56.95 -61.08
N SER A 136 -2.76 -56.71 -62.16
CA SER A 136 -1.59 -55.81 -62.10
C SER A 136 -1.98 -54.36 -61.82
N GLN A 137 -3.08 -53.87 -62.39
CA GLN A 137 -3.58 -52.52 -62.07
C GLN A 137 -4.00 -52.42 -60.61
N LEU A 138 -4.66 -53.44 -60.07
CA LEU A 138 -5.06 -53.45 -58.67
C LEU A 138 -3.84 -53.53 -57.73
N LYS A 139 -2.77 -54.25 -58.11
CA LYS A 139 -1.49 -54.24 -57.38
C LYS A 139 -0.84 -52.86 -57.40
N ASP A 140 -0.85 -52.17 -58.53
CA ASP A 140 -0.25 -50.83 -58.67
C ASP A 140 -0.93 -49.79 -57.76
N THR A 141 -2.22 -49.97 -57.43
CA THR A 141 -2.92 -49.12 -56.45
C THR A 141 -2.52 -49.38 -54.99
N GLY A 142 -1.79 -50.47 -54.72
CA GLY A 142 -1.42 -50.88 -53.36
C GLY A 142 -2.55 -51.53 -52.55
N LEU A 143 -3.74 -51.72 -53.15
CA LEU A 143 -4.91 -52.32 -52.50
C LEU A 143 -4.76 -53.83 -52.27
N ILE A 144 -3.89 -54.50 -53.02
CA ILE A 144 -3.59 -55.94 -52.86
C ILE A 144 -2.06 -56.20 -52.81
N ASP A 145 -1.67 -57.36 -52.31
CA ASP A 145 -0.28 -57.84 -52.32
C ASP A 145 0.12 -58.54 -53.63
N GLU A 146 1.36 -59.02 -53.69
CA GLU A 146 1.87 -59.73 -54.87
C GLU A 146 1.17 -61.07 -55.14
N GLN A 147 0.49 -61.61 -54.14
CA GLN A 147 -0.26 -62.86 -54.20
C GLN A 147 -1.75 -62.61 -54.54
N GLY A 148 -2.19 -61.35 -54.55
CA GLY A 148 -3.56 -60.95 -54.83
C GLY A 148 -4.45 -60.86 -53.60
N ASN A 149 -3.90 -60.94 -52.39
CA ASN A 149 -4.66 -60.76 -51.15
C ASN A 149 -4.89 -59.26 -50.88
N SER A 150 -6.05 -58.91 -50.32
CA SER A 150 -6.36 -57.55 -49.91
C SER A 150 -5.39 -57.04 -48.83
N LYS A 151 -4.85 -55.83 -49.03
CA LYS A 151 -4.16 -55.06 -48.01
C LYS A 151 -5.19 -54.18 -47.30
N ALA A 152 -5.19 -54.20 -45.96
CA ALA A 152 -6.01 -53.30 -45.14
C ALA A 152 -5.44 -51.87 -45.22
N VAL A 153 -5.71 -51.18 -46.32
CA VAL A 153 -5.28 -49.81 -46.58
C VAL A 153 -6.21 -48.82 -45.89
N VAL A 154 -5.68 -47.62 -45.61
CA VAL A 154 -6.48 -46.49 -45.18
C VAL A 154 -6.73 -45.61 -46.40
N THR A 155 -7.99 -45.30 -46.68
CA THR A 155 -8.40 -44.40 -47.77
C THR A 155 -8.78 -43.04 -47.21
N TYR A 156 -8.71 -42.02 -48.06
CA TYR A 156 -9.29 -40.72 -47.76
C TYR A 156 -10.81 -40.78 -47.85
N ASP A 157 -11.48 -39.90 -47.11
CA ASP A 157 -12.94 -39.83 -47.07
C ASP A 157 -13.51 -39.25 -48.38
N ASP A 158 -12.74 -38.40 -49.05
CA ASP A 158 -13.09 -37.72 -50.29
C ASP A 158 -11.92 -37.69 -51.28
N ALA A 159 -12.20 -37.19 -52.49
CA ALA A 159 -11.20 -37.04 -53.55
C ALA A 159 -10.19 -35.91 -53.27
N ASP A 160 -10.57 -34.93 -52.44
CA ASP A 160 -9.74 -33.78 -52.07
C ASP A 160 -8.69 -34.14 -51.02
N LYS A 161 -8.77 -35.35 -50.44
CA LYS A 161 -7.89 -35.87 -49.40
C LYS A 161 -7.90 -35.00 -48.14
N SER A 162 -9.05 -34.41 -47.84
CA SER A 162 -9.20 -33.46 -46.73
C SER A 162 -9.17 -34.14 -45.36
N ALA A 163 -9.60 -35.40 -45.30
CA ALA A 163 -9.72 -36.15 -44.06
C ALA A 163 -9.54 -37.67 -44.26
N ILE A 164 -9.17 -38.32 -43.15
CA ILE A 164 -9.18 -39.78 -42.99
C ILE A 164 -10.06 -40.08 -41.77
N THR A 165 -11.18 -40.76 -41.98
CA THR A 165 -12.02 -41.27 -40.89
C THR A 165 -11.61 -42.69 -40.51
N LEU A 166 -10.91 -42.82 -39.39
CA LEU A 166 -10.49 -44.12 -38.88
C LEU A 166 -11.68 -44.95 -38.38
N GLY A 167 -11.77 -46.21 -38.85
CA GLY A 167 -12.89 -47.10 -38.58
C GLY A 167 -13.98 -47.08 -39.65
N GLY A 168 -13.81 -46.23 -40.68
CA GLY A 168 -14.68 -46.12 -41.85
C GLY A 168 -15.97 -45.31 -41.60
N LEU A 169 -16.62 -44.94 -42.70
CA LEU A 169 -17.96 -44.35 -42.70
C LEU A 169 -19.01 -45.47 -42.73
N GLY A 170 -20.08 -45.32 -41.95
CA GLY A 170 -21.27 -46.15 -42.06
C GLY A 170 -22.01 -45.91 -43.38
N ALA A 171 -22.97 -46.79 -43.70
CA ALA A 171 -23.81 -46.64 -44.89
C ALA A 171 -24.63 -45.33 -44.90
N ASP A 172 -24.79 -44.67 -43.76
CA ASP A 172 -25.43 -43.37 -43.60
C ASP A 172 -24.44 -42.19 -43.75
N GLY A 173 -23.19 -42.46 -44.17
CA GLY A 173 -22.14 -41.47 -44.33
C GLY A 173 -21.55 -40.93 -43.02
N LYS A 174 -21.88 -41.53 -41.86
CA LYS A 174 -21.39 -41.07 -40.56
C LYS A 174 -20.15 -41.84 -40.10
N PRO A 175 -19.22 -41.20 -39.36
CA PRO A 175 -18.08 -41.89 -38.76
C PRO A 175 -18.50 -43.03 -37.82
N SER A 176 -17.75 -44.14 -37.87
CA SER A 176 -17.85 -45.21 -36.88
C SER A 176 -17.67 -44.67 -35.46
N THR A 177 -18.52 -45.10 -34.53
CA THR A 177 -18.40 -44.76 -33.10
C THR A 177 -17.43 -45.66 -32.34
N LYS A 178 -16.87 -46.69 -32.99
CA LYS A 178 -15.86 -47.59 -32.41
C LYS A 178 -14.46 -47.00 -32.63
N PRO A 179 -13.75 -46.58 -31.57
CA PRO A 179 -12.43 -45.97 -31.71
C PRO A 179 -11.39 -46.95 -32.28
N VAL A 180 -10.54 -46.47 -33.18
CA VAL A 180 -9.38 -47.20 -33.71
C VAL A 180 -8.12 -46.76 -32.99
N LYS A 181 -7.34 -47.72 -32.49
CA LYS A 181 -6.02 -47.44 -31.91
C LYS A 181 -4.99 -47.28 -33.03
N ILE A 182 -4.33 -46.13 -33.09
CA ILE A 182 -3.11 -45.96 -33.89
C ILE A 182 -1.92 -46.38 -33.01
N LYS A 183 -1.17 -47.39 -33.43
CA LYS A 183 0.00 -47.90 -32.72
C LYS A 183 1.26 -47.66 -33.53
N ASN A 184 2.41 -47.64 -32.85
CA ASN A 184 3.72 -47.46 -33.47
C ASN A 184 3.86 -46.11 -34.21
N VAL A 185 3.27 -45.05 -33.63
CA VAL A 185 3.53 -43.67 -34.04
C VAL A 185 4.89 -43.29 -33.47
N ALA A 186 5.84 -42.93 -34.34
CA ALA A 186 7.15 -42.44 -33.93
C ALA A 186 7.02 -41.09 -33.19
N ASP A 187 8.10 -40.65 -32.54
CA ASP A 187 8.10 -39.32 -31.91
C ASP A 187 8.04 -38.23 -33.00
N ALA A 188 7.07 -37.32 -32.88
CA ALA A 188 6.96 -36.15 -33.73
C ALA A 188 8.16 -35.21 -33.53
N THR A 189 8.78 -34.84 -34.64
CA THR A 189 9.91 -33.92 -34.77
C THR A 189 9.53 -32.63 -35.51
N GLU A 190 8.45 -32.65 -36.31
CA GLU A 190 7.90 -31.51 -37.05
C GLU A 190 6.52 -31.09 -36.53
N GLY A 191 6.07 -29.88 -36.89
CA GLY A 191 4.87 -29.25 -36.32
C GLY A 191 3.53 -29.83 -36.81
N ASP A 192 3.55 -30.60 -37.89
CA ASP A 192 2.42 -31.24 -38.55
C ASP A 192 2.40 -32.77 -38.38
N GLU A 193 3.35 -33.31 -37.59
CA GLU A 193 3.39 -34.72 -37.24
C GLU A 193 2.46 -35.06 -36.06
N ALA A 194 2.00 -36.30 -36.03
CA ALA A 194 1.15 -36.78 -34.94
C ALA A 194 1.99 -37.04 -33.67
N VAL A 195 1.64 -36.36 -32.58
CA VAL A 195 2.27 -36.56 -31.26
C VAL A 195 1.79 -37.87 -30.63
N ASN A 196 2.73 -38.68 -30.12
CA ASN A 196 2.39 -39.92 -29.43
C ASN A 196 2.31 -39.75 -27.89
N LEU A 197 1.76 -40.76 -27.18
CA LEU A 197 1.59 -40.69 -25.72
C LEU A 197 2.93 -40.66 -24.96
N GLY A 198 4.01 -41.21 -25.52
CA GLY A 198 5.35 -41.15 -24.93
C GLY A 198 5.81 -39.69 -24.81
N GLN A 199 5.72 -38.92 -25.89
CA GLN A 199 6.04 -37.49 -25.89
C GLN A 199 5.21 -36.69 -24.88
N LEU A 200 3.92 -37.02 -24.72
CA LEU A 200 3.05 -36.35 -23.73
C LEU A 200 3.40 -36.74 -22.28
N LYS A 201 3.87 -37.97 -22.03
CA LYS A 201 4.40 -38.38 -20.73
C LYS A 201 5.72 -37.71 -20.41
N ASP A 202 6.61 -37.58 -21.39
CA ASP A 202 7.88 -36.87 -21.25
C ASP A 202 7.67 -35.37 -21.01
N ALA A 203 6.60 -34.80 -21.58
CA ALA A 203 6.14 -33.44 -21.27
C ALA A 203 5.50 -33.29 -19.87
N GLY A 204 5.32 -34.40 -19.13
CA GLY A 204 4.74 -34.39 -17.78
C GLY A 204 3.22 -34.13 -17.74
N LEU A 205 2.53 -34.25 -18.88
CA LEU A 205 1.07 -34.05 -18.96
C LEU A 205 0.29 -35.32 -18.61
N PHE A 206 0.95 -36.48 -18.63
CA PHE A 206 0.39 -37.78 -18.29
C PHE A 206 1.33 -38.53 -17.34
N ASP A 207 0.77 -39.37 -16.47
CA ASP A 207 1.55 -40.25 -15.61
C ASP A 207 2.11 -41.47 -16.37
N LYS A 208 2.90 -42.30 -15.67
CA LYS A 208 3.49 -43.53 -16.23
C LYS A 208 2.43 -44.50 -16.76
N ASP A 209 1.22 -44.49 -16.22
CA ASP A 209 0.11 -45.38 -16.58
C ASP A 209 -0.72 -44.80 -17.74
N GLY A 210 -0.45 -43.56 -18.17
CA GLY A 210 -1.14 -42.88 -19.26
C GLY A 210 -2.43 -42.18 -18.81
N LYS A 211 -2.57 -41.88 -17.52
CA LYS A 211 -3.63 -41.02 -17.00
C LYS A 211 -3.19 -39.55 -17.10
N ALA A 212 -4.07 -38.68 -17.56
CA ALA A 212 -3.79 -37.25 -17.59
C ALA A 212 -3.51 -36.71 -16.18
N LEU A 213 -2.50 -35.85 -16.06
CA LEU A 213 -2.18 -35.11 -14.86
C LEU A 213 -2.83 -33.73 -14.92
N ASP A 214 -3.22 -33.19 -13.76
CA ASP A 214 -3.72 -31.82 -13.65
C ASP A 214 -2.54 -30.83 -13.77
N ALA A 215 -2.17 -30.50 -15.01
CA ALA A 215 -1.06 -29.63 -15.31
C ALA A 215 -1.39 -28.15 -15.03
N VAL A 216 -0.40 -27.41 -14.52
CA VAL A 216 -0.47 -25.94 -14.46
C VAL A 216 -0.12 -25.40 -15.84
N VAL A 217 -1.04 -24.65 -16.44
CA VAL A 217 -0.90 -24.05 -17.77
C VAL A 217 -0.93 -22.53 -17.71
N TYR A 218 -0.31 -21.89 -18.71
CA TYR A 218 -0.44 -20.45 -18.89
C TYR A 218 -1.84 -20.08 -19.37
N ASP A 219 -2.28 -18.88 -18.99
CA ASP A 219 -3.58 -18.36 -19.42
C ASP A 219 -3.60 -18.16 -20.94
N ALA A 220 -4.69 -18.56 -21.60
CA ALA A 220 -4.84 -18.44 -23.04
C ALA A 220 -4.66 -16.98 -23.50
N GLY A 221 -3.82 -16.74 -24.51
CA GLY A 221 -3.52 -15.40 -25.03
C GLY A 221 -2.56 -14.56 -24.17
N SER A 222 -2.09 -15.05 -23.02
CA SER A 222 -1.21 -14.28 -22.11
C SER A 222 0.23 -14.11 -22.58
N ASN A 223 0.64 -14.75 -23.68
CA ASN A 223 2.04 -14.85 -24.10
C ASN A 223 2.97 -15.29 -22.95
N LYS A 224 2.53 -16.27 -22.15
CA LYS A 224 3.24 -16.80 -20.98
C LYS A 224 3.47 -15.79 -19.84
N ALA A 225 2.72 -14.68 -19.82
CA ALA A 225 2.83 -13.67 -18.76
C ALA A 225 1.96 -13.96 -17.53
N SER A 226 1.01 -14.90 -17.62
CA SER A 226 0.05 -15.18 -16.53
C SER A 226 -0.29 -16.66 -16.41
N VAL A 227 -0.54 -17.09 -15.17
CA VAL A 227 -1.01 -18.42 -14.79
C VAL A 227 -2.12 -18.22 -13.75
N THR A 228 -3.34 -18.65 -14.08
CA THR A 228 -4.46 -18.68 -13.13
C THR A 228 -4.59 -20.08 -12.53
N LEU A 229 -4.48 -20.18 -11.20
CA LEU A 229 -4.62 -21.45 -10.50
C LEU A 229 -6.09 -21.73 -10.18
N GLY A 230 -6.59 -22.92 -10.55
CA GLY A 230 -8.03 -23.22 -10.59
C GLY A 230 -8.74 -23.53 -9.26
N GLY A 231 -8.07 -23.38 -8.11
CA GLY A 231 -8.70 -23.66 -6.81
C GLY A 231 -9.78 -22.64 -6.44
N ALA A 232 -10.96 -23.11 -6.00
CA ALA A 232 -12.09 -22.23 -5.65
C ALA A 232 -11.78 -21.23 -4.52
N ASN A 233 -10.89 -21.59 -3.60
CA ASN A 233 -10.39 -20.73 -2.52
C ASN A 233 -8.92 -20.31 -2.76
N GLY A 234 -8.46 -20.38 -4.01
CA GLY A 234 -7.03 -20.34 -4.37
C GLY A 234 -6.36 -21.71 -4.28
N THR A 235 -5.13 -21.79 -4.81
CA THR A 235 -4.30 -22.99 -4.79
C THR A 235 -3.05 -22.72 -3.96
N VAL A 236 -2.76 -23.59 -2.99
CA VAL A 236 -1.56 -23.48 -2.16
C VAL A 236 -0.33 -23.93 -2.95
N LEU A 237 0.69 -23.08 -3.01
CA LEU A 237 2.01 -23.42 -3.54
C LEU A 237 2.94 -23.81 -2.37
N ASN A 238 3.14 -25.11 -2.18
CA ASN A 238 4.04 -25.64 -1.17
C ASN A 238 5.47 -25.77 -1.68
N ASN A 239 6.43 -25.87 -0.75
CA ASN A 239 7.86 -26.06 -1.05
C ASN A 239 8.47 -24.94 -1.91
N VAL A 240 7.96 -23.71 -1.75
CA VAL A 240 8.57 -22.51 -2.32
C VAL A 240 9.80 -22.14 -1.49
N ALA A 241 10.99 -22.25 -2.08
CA ALA A 241 12.24 -21.85 -1.44
C ALA A 241 12.24 -20.34 -1.11
N ASP A 242 13.11 -19.91 -0.19
CA ASP A 242 13.26 -18.51 0.17
C ASP A 242 13.62 -17.66 -1.06
N GLY A 243 12.75 -16.72 -1.40
CA GLY A 243 12.96 -15.79 -2.50
C GLY A 243 13.89 -14.65 -2.08
N ARG A 244 14.72 -14.16 -2.99
CA ARG A 244 15.57 -13.01 -2.74
C ARG A 244 14.74 -11.76 -2.47
N ILE A 245 14.95 -11.11 -1.32
CA ILE A 245 14.26 -9.87 -0.92
C ILE A 245 15.18 -8.68 -1.19
N GLU A 246 15.10 -8.14 -2.41
CA GLU A 246 15.81 -6.93 -2.83
C GLU A 246 15.07 -6.22 -3.98
N ALA A 247 15.46 -4.98 -4.28
CA ALA A 247 14.86 -4.20 -5.36
C ALA A 247 15.01 -4.91 -6.72
N GLY A 248 13.90 -5.09 -7.43
CA GLY A 248 13.87 -5.72 -8.75
C GLY A 248 13.80 -7.26 -8.76
N SER A 249 13.81 -7.91 -7.59
CA SER A 249 13.60 -9.36 -7.51
C SER A 249 12.23 -9.77 -8.06
N ARG A 250 12.20 -10.86 -8.83
CA ARG A 250 10.99 -11.51 -9.36
C ARG A 250 10.79 -12.91 -8.78
N GLN A 251 11.47 -13.23 -7.69
CA GLN A 251 11.34 -14.53 -7.02
C GLN A 251 10.10 -14.52 -6.13
N ALA A 252 9.40 -15.66 -6.04
CA ALA A 252 8.33 -15.84 -5.08
C ALA A 252 8.92 -15.84 -3.66
N ILE A 253 8.24 -15.19 -2.72
CA ILE A 253 8.56 -15.26 -1.29
C ILE A 253 7.64 -16.27 -0.61
N ASN A 254 8.11 -16.89 0.46
CA ASN A 254 7.32 -17.88 1.20
C ASN A 254 6.87 -17.34 2.57
N GLY A 255 6.07 -18.16 3.28
CA GLY A 255 5.53 -17.81 4.60
C GLY A 255 6.58 -17.61 5.70
N GLY A 256 7.74 -18.30 5.62
CA GLY A 256 8.82 -18.16 6.60
C GLY A 256 9.46 -16.77 6.54
N GLN A 257 9.64 -16.24 5.35
CA GLN A 257 10.18 -14.89 5.13
C GLN A 257 9.23 -13.80 5.62
N ILE A 258 7.93 -13.94 5.35
CA ILE A 258 6.89 -13.01 5.84
C ILE A 258 6.79 -13.09 7.37
N ALA A 259 6.88 -14.28 7.95
CA ALA A 259 6.91 -14.46 9.40
C ALA A 259 8.10 -13.74 10.05
N ALA A 260 9.30 -13.85 9.46
CA ALA A 260 10.47 -13.12 9.95
C ALA A 260 10.27 -11.60 9.95
N ILE A 261 9.67 -11.05 8.88
CA ILE A 261 9.34 -9.61 8.81
C ILE A 261 8.29 -9.25 9.87
N ARG A 262 7.25 -10.07 10.02
CA ARG A 262 6.20 -9.87 11.03
C ARG A 262 6.79 -9.86 12.44
N ASP A 263 7.68 -10.80 12.76
CA ASP A 263 8.29 -10.90 14.08
C ASP A 263 9.22 -9.71 14.37
N ALA A 264 9.97 -9.24 13.36
CA ALA A 264 10.77 -8.03 13.45
C ALA A 264 9.90 -6.78 13.69
N LEU A 265 8.81 -6.64 12.94
CA LEU A 265 7.84 -5.54 13.12
C LEU A 265 7.15 -5.62 14.48
N GLN A 266 6.75 -6.81 14.93
CA GLN A 266 6.16 -7.03 16.23
C GLN A 266 7.11 -6.62 17.35
N GLY A 267 8.41 -6.92 17.23
CA GLY A 267 9.44 -6.46 18.16
C GLY A 267 9.55 -4.93 18.21
N GLN A 268 9.48 -4.25 17.07
CA GLN A 268 9.44 -2.78 17.01
C GLN A 268 8.17 -2.22 17.67
N ILE A 269 7.00 -2.82 17.40
CA ILE A 269 5.73 -2.43 18.02
C ILE A 269 5.81 -2.59 19.53
N THR A 270 6.30 -3.72 20.04
CA THR A 270 6.47 -3.93 21.49
C THR A 270 7.46 -2.94 22.12
N ASN A 271 8.50 -2.54 21.41
CA ASN A 271 9.41 -1.49 21.89
C ASN A 271 8.71 -0.12 21.98
N ILE A 272 7.97 0.25 20.93
CA ILE A 272 7.18 1.48 20.90
C ILE A 272 6.14 1.44 22.01
N ASP A 273 5.41 0.34 22.16
CA ASP A 273 4.42 0.13 23.21
C ASP A 273 5.03 0.28 24.60
N GLY A 274 6.21 -0.29 24.85
CA GLY A 274 6.93 -0.09 26.10
C GLY A 274 7.38 1.36 26.33
N ARG A 275 7.76 2.08 25.27
CA ARG A 275 8.09 3.52 25.35
C ARG A 275 6.85 4.38 25.60
N VAL A 276 5.74 4.07 24.94
CA VAL A 276 4.45 4.74 25.10
C VAL A 276 3.90 4.47 26.48
N THR A 277 3.90 3.22 26.94
CA THR A 277 3.54 2.84 28.32
C THR A 277 4.35 3.62 29.32
N LYS A 278 5.68 3.75 29.13
CA LYS A 278 6.50 4.62 29.98
C LYS A 278 6.04 6.07 29.92
N MET A 279 5.75 6.63 28.75
CA MET A 279 5.25 8.01 28.64
C MET A 279 3.88 8.21 29.28
N GLU A 280 2.94 7.29 29.11
CA GLU A 280 1.58 7.33 29.68
C GLU A 280 1.61 7.12 31.20
N GLN A 281 2.41 6.16 31.66
CA GLN A 281 2.70 5.94 33.07
C GLN A 281 3.40 7.17 33.66
N TYR A 282 4.27 7.87 32.94
CA TYR A 282 4.90 9.11 33.43
C TYR A 282 4.04 10.38 33.24
N GLY A 283 2.91 10.28 32.54
CA GLY A 283 1.82 11.24 32.59
C GLY A 283 0.82 10.99 33.73
N THR A 284 0.86 9.81 34.37
CA THR A 284 -0.11 9.43 35.43
C THR A 284 0.48 8.68 36.64
N GLY A 285 1.80 8.61 36.81
CA GLY A 285 2.47 8.03 37.98
C GLY A 285 3.85 7.38 37.70
N GLY A 286 4.92 8.01 38.19
CA GLY A 286 6.05 7.25 38.76
C GLY A 286 7.28 6.98 37.90
N GLY A 287 7.84 8.00 37.25
CA GLY A 287 9.22 7.98 36.75
C GLY A 287 9.52 9.17 35.83
N SER A 288 10.77 9.59 35.84
CA SER A 288 11.19 10.92 35.42
C SER A 288 10.91 11.19 33.94
N ALA A 289 9.87 11.96 33.64
CA ALA A 289 9.88 12.77 32.41
C ALA A 289 11.05 13.75 32.52
N PRO A 290 11.89 13.93 31.48
CA PRO A 290 13.09 14.76 31.56
C PRO A 290 12.80 16.25 31.85
N TYR A 291 11.55 16.68 31.80
CA TYR A 291 11.12 18.05 32.11
C TYR A 291 10.20 18.18 33.35
N ILE A 292 9.61 17.08 33.85
CA ILE A 292 8.82 17.06 35.10
C ILE A 292 9.11 15.75 35.85
N ALA A 293 10.10 15.79 36.76
CA ALA A 293 10.41 14.65 37.63
C ALA A 293 9.55 14.69 38.90
N ALA A 294 8.35 14.10 38.86
CA ALA A 294 7.54 13.87 40.05
C ALA A 294 7.85 12.49 40.64
N ASN A 295 8.61 12.44 41.75
CA ASN A 295 8.88 11.20 42.47
C ASN A 295 7.65 10.84 43.33
N GLY A 296 6.61 10.30 42.69
CA GLY A 296 5.43 9.78 43.38
C GLY A 296 5.65 8.32 43.78
N ALA A 297 5.61 8.03 45.08
CA ALA A 297 5.51 6.66 45.56
C ALA A 297 4.21 6.01 45.02
N PRO A 298 4.18 4.68 44.79
CA PRO A 298 3.02 3.98 44.25
C PRO A 298 1.95 3.84 45.35
N THR A 299 1.20 4.91 45.60
CA THR A 299 0.05 4.92 46.52
C THR A 299 -1.14 5.62 45.83
N PRO A 300 -2.38 5.50 46.37
CA PRO A 300 -3.59 6.02 45.73
C PRO A 300 -3.68 7.56 45.61
N LEU A 301 -2.73 8.31 46.16
CA LEU A 301 -2.78 9.77 46.22
C LEU A 301 -2.01 10.38 45.04
N LYS A 302 -2.75 10.80 44.02
CA LYS A 302 -2.24 11.41 42.78
C LYS A 302 -2.31 12.94 42.86
N ALA A 303 -1.50 13.63 42.06
CA ALA A 303 -1.72 15.03 41.70
C ALA A 303 -3.13 15.22 41.12
N ASP A 304 -3.92 16.06 41.78
CA ASP A 304 -5.28 16.46 41.41
C ASP A 304 -5.27 17.92 40.93
N ALA A 305 -5.49 18.13 39.64
CA ALA A 305 -5.59 19.46 39.05
C ALA A 305 -7.02 20.04 39.11
N GLY A 306 -7.94 19.38 39.84
CA GLY A 306 -9.33 19.78 39.95
C GLY A 306 -10.15 19.49 38.69
N THR A 307 -11.34 20.07 38.61
CA THR A 307 -12.28 19.94 37.48
C THR A 307 -12.26 21.15 36.53
N THR A 308 -11.45 22.15 36.85
CA THR A 308 -11.20 23.38 36.08
C THR A 308 -9.79 23.36 35.50
N PRO A 309 -9.45 24.22 34.52
CA PRO A 309 -8.06 24.33 34.04
C PRO A 309 -7.12 24.60 35.22
N GLY A 310 -6.08 23.78 35.39
CA GLY A 310 -5.16 23.88 36.52
C GLY A 310 -3.89 23.06 36.31
N VAL A 311 -2.88 23.30 37.13
CA VAL A 311 -1.58 22.61 37.07
C VAL A 311 -1.29 21.98 38.42
N ALA A 312 -1.13 20.66 38.48
CA ALA A 312 -0.74 19.94 39.70
C ALA A 312 0.53 19.12 39.43
N VAL A 313 1.63 19.49 40.08
CA VAL A 313 2.96 18.90 39.88
C VAL A 313 3.55 18.48 41.22
N GLY A 314 3.62 17.17 41.47
CA GLY A 314 4.19 16.58 42.69
C GLY A 314 3.36 15.41 43.21
N TYR A 315 3.78 14.80 44.32
CA TYR A 315 3.00 13.79 45.01
C TYR A 315 1.95 14.45 45.91
N ASN A 316 0.72 13.91 45.96
CA ASN A 316 -0.37 14.40 46.79
C ASN A 316 -0.68 15.92 46.65
N THR A 317 -0.46 16.49 45.45
CA THR A 317 -0.69 17.92 45.18
C THR A 317 -2.13 18.18 44.73
N VAL A 318 -2.73 19.27 45.21
CA VAL A 318 -4.12 19.62 44.91
C VAL A 318 -4.20 21.04 44.39
N ALA A 319 -4.65 21.22 43.15
CA ALA A 319 -4.96 22.53 42.56
C ALA A 319 -6.48 22.61 42.29
N SER A 320 -7.26 22.78 43.36
CA SER A 320 -8.73 22.71 43.31
C SER A 320 -9.42 24.04 43.00
N GLY A 321 -8.71 25.16 43.06
CA GLY A 321 -9.23 26.46 42.63
C GLY A 321 -9.31 26.59 41.10
N ASP A 322 -10.22 27.41 40.59
CA ASP A 322 -10.26 27.73 39.15
C ASP A 322 -8.92 28.36 38.72
N GLN A 323 -8.30 27.88 37.64
CA GLN A 323 -6.99 28.37 37.16
C GLN A 323 -5.86 28.27 38.20
N ALA A 324 -5.98 27.37 39.18
CA ALA A 324 -4.99 27.20 40.23
C ALA A 324 -3.77 26.36 39.76
N SER A 325 -2.60 26.64 40.36
CA SER A 325 -1.36 25.89 40.13
C SER A 325 -0.74 25.45 41.46
N ALA A 326 -0.56 24.16 41.66
CA ALA A 326 0.14 23.58 42.81
C ALA A 326 1.41 22.86 42.35
N ILE A 327 2.57 23.29 42.84
CA ILE A 327 3.89 22.78 42.44
C ILE A 327 4.68 22.42 43.70
N GLY A 328 4.97 21.13 43.89
CA GLY A 328 5.72 20.57 45.01
C GLY A 328 4.88 19.61 45.84
N ASP A 329 5.50 18.57 46.40
CA ASP A 329 4.82 17.52 47.19
C ASP A 329 3.88 18.10 48.26
N SER A 330 2.65 17.59 48.31
CA SER A 330 1.58 18.01 49.23
C SER A 330 1.20 19.50 49.16
N ALA A 331 1.53 20.21 48.08
CA ALA A 331 1.10 21.58 47.86
C ALA A 331 -0.42 21.65 47.55
N VAL A 332 -1.09 22.65 48.10
CA VAL A 332 -2.54 22.87 47.97
C VAL A 332 -2.83 24.28 47.49
N ALA A 333 -3.32 24.43 46.26
CA ALA A 333 -3.81 25.68 45.70
C ALA A 333 -5.35 25.63 45.57
N SER A 334 -6.04 26.23 46.54
CA SER A 334 -7.51 26.22 46.63
C SER A 334 -8.17 27.57 46.32
N GLY A 335 -7.40 28.66 46.25
CA GLY A 335 -7.89 29.95 45.76
C GLY A 335 -7.97 29.97 44.23
N ALA A 336 -8.91 30.75 43.67
CA ALA A 336 -8.98 30.98 42.22
C ALA A 336 -7.77 31.77 41.73
N ASN A 337 -7.20 31.40 40.58
CA ASN A 337 -6.00 32.00 40.00
C ASN A 337 -4.84 32.08 41.01
N SER A 338 -4.68 31.04 41.85
CA SER A 338 -3.66 30.99 42.90
C SER A 338 -2.53 30.02 42.56
N VAL A 339 -1.35 30.25 43.14
CA VAL A 339 -0.16 29.41 42.96
C VAL A 339 0.37 28.98 44.33
N ALA A 340 0.37 27.68 44.62
CA ALA A 340 1.09 27.10 45.76
C ALA A 340 2.45 26.57 45.27
N LEU A 341 3.54 27.19 45.71
CA LEU A 341 4.89 26.94 45.22
C LEU A 341 5.82 26.41 46.32
N GLY A 342 6.17 25.13 46.23
CA GLY A 342 7.04 24.40 47.15
C GLY A 342 6.30 23.34 47.95
N ASN A 343 7.04 22.40 48.52
CA ASN A 343 6.48 21.31 49.33
C ASN A 343 5.54 21.85 50.43
N SER A 344 4.36 21.25 50.58
CA SER A 344 3.38 21.57 51.64
C SER A 344 2.96 23.05 51.68
N SER A 345 3.09 23.77 50.56
CA SER A 345 2.63 25.16 50.46
C SER A 345 1.12 25.21 50.30
N VAL A 346 0.48 26.20 50.88
CA VAL A 346 -0.98 26.37 50.84
C VAL A 346 -1.31 27.75 50.32
N ALA A 347 -1.95 27.82 49.15
CA ALA A 347 -2.48 29.03 48.53
C ALA A 347 -4.01 29.00 48.56
N ASN A 348 -4.60 29.54 49.63
CA ASN A 348 -6.05 29.53 49.86
C ASN A 348 -6.72 30.90 49.63
N ARG A 349 -6.00 31.84 49.02
CA ARG A 349 -6.50 33.17 48.64
C ARG A 349 -6.48 33.31 47.13
N ASP A 350 -7.52 33.90 46.58
CA ASP A 350 -7.59 34.17 45.15
C ASP A 350 -6.48 35.15 44.72
N ASN A 351 -5.98 35.00 43.50
CA ASN A 351 -4.95 35.86 42.88
C ASN A 351 -3.68 35.99 43.75
N SER A 352 -3.20 34.89 44.33
CA SER A 352 -2.05 34.90 45.22
C SER A 352 -1.03 33.83 44.89
N VAL A 353 0.25 34.11 45.16
CA VAL A 353 1.33 33.13 45.16
C VAL A 353 1.73 32.87 46.61
N SER A 354 1.56 31.64 47.07
CA SER A 354 2.03 31.20 48.40
C SER A 354 3.29 30.35 48.24
N VAL A 355 4.37 30.75 48.93
CA VAL A 355 5.65 30.03 48.94
C VAL A 355 5.81 29.13 50.17
N GLY A 356 4.75 28.94 50.97
CA GLY A 356 4.78 28.19 52.22
C GLY A 356 3.37 27.93 52.75
N SER A 357 3.29 27.66 54.05
CA SER A 357 2.01 27.52 54.76
C SER A 357 2.11 28.22 56.11
N GLN A 358 0.97 28.37 56.79
CA GLN A 358 0.92 29.04 58.08
C GLN A 358 1.88 28.38 59.08
N GLY A 359 2.81 29.15 59.64
CA GLY A 359 3.85 28.67 60.57
C GLY A 359 5.02 27.95 59.90
N HIS A 360 5.02 27.84 58.57
CA HIS A 360 6.10 27.25 57.75
C HIS A 360 6.38 28.17 56.55
N GLU A 361 6.56 29.46 56.84
CA GLU A 361 6.88 30.48 55.84
C GLU A 361 8.29 30.27 55.26
N ARG A 362 8.46 30.66 53.99
CA ARG A 362 9.77 30.61 53.31
C ARG A 362 10.26 32.00 52.98
N GLN A 363 11.57 32.18 53.09
CA GLN A 363 12.23 33.38 52.58
C GLN A 363 12.26 33.36 51.04
N VAL A 364 11.93 34.48 50.43
CA VAL A 364 12.19 34.72 49.00
C VAL A 364 13.56 35.39 48.91
N THR A 365 14.55 34.68 48.36
CA THR A 365 15.95 35.13 48.30
C THR A 365 16.32 35.60 46.90
N ASN A 366 17.42 36.36 46.79
CA ASN A 366 17.91 36.94 45.53
C ASN A 366 16.92 37.92 44.86
N VAL A 367 16.10 38.62 45.67
CA VAL A 367 15.21 39.67 45.20
C VAL A 367 16.01 40.95 44.94
N GLN A 368 16.10 41.34 43.67
CA GLN A 368 16.70 42.63 43.27
C GLN A 368 15.89 43.80 43.84
N ALA A 369 16.53 44.96 44.03
CA ALA A 369 15.83 46.14 44.52
C ALA A 369 14.70 46.56 43.55
N ALA A 370 13.51 46.80 44.12
CA ALA A 370 12.31 47.25 43.41
C ALA A 370 12.54 48.57 42.64
N THR A 371 11.98 48.66 41.44
CA THR A 371 12.01 49.84 40.56
C THR A 371 10.64 50.29 40.08
N GLN A 372 9.63 49.42 40.17
CA GLN A 372 8.21 49.70 39.91
C GLN A 372 7.37 49.57 41.18
N GLU A 373 6.20 50.19 41.19
CA GLU A 373 5.27 50.23 42.34
C GLU A 373 4.79 48.83 42.79
N THR A 374 4.81 47.84 41.89
CA THR A 374 4.36 46.45 42.16
C THR A 374 5.51 45.46 42.32
N ASP A 375 6.76 45.93 42.36
CA ASP A 375 7.92 45.08 42.61
C ASP A 375 8.03 44.72 44.11
N ALA A 376 8.59 43.55 44.42
CA ALA A 376 8.89 43.18 45.79
C ALA A 376 10.09 43.99 46.33
N VAL A 377 9.94 44.57 47.52
CA VAL A 377 11.01 45.31 48.20
C VAL A 377 11.93 44.35 48.95
N ASN A 378 13.24 44.50 48.80
CA ASN A 378 14.22 43.67 49.50
C ASN A 378 14.74 44.32 50.80
N LEU A 379 15.46 43.54 51.62
CA LEU A 379 16.00 44.01 52.90
C LEU A 379 16.96 45.21 52.77
N SER A 380 17.67 45.35 51.64
CA SER A 380 18.59 46.48 51.43
C SER A 380 17.85 47.80 51.28
N GLN A 381 16.70 47.82 50.60
CA GLN A 381 15.85 49.00 50.48
C GLN A 381 15.25 49.39 51.84
N LEU A 382 14.79 48.40 52.63
CA LEU A 382 14.30 48.67 53.99
C LEU A 382 15.41 49.21 54.92
N LYS A 383 16.64 48.68 54.82
CA LYS A 383 17.82 49.24 55.51
C LYS A 383 18.12 50.67 55.08
N GLY A 384 17.94 51.00 53.80
CA GLY A 384 18.05 52.36 53.29
C GLY A 384 17.07 53.32 53.98
N VAL A 385 15.82 52.90 54.16
CA VAL A 385 14.80 53.69 54.89
C VAL A 385 15.21 53.90 56.36
N ALA A 386 15.62 52.84 57.07
CA ALA A 386 16.07 52.96 58.47
C ALA A 386 17.29 53.89 58.61
N THR A 387 18.26 53.78 57.70
CA THR A 387 19.43 54.68 57.67
C THR A 387 19.02 56.14 57.48
N THR A 388 18.00 56.39 56.65
CA THR A 388 17.49 57.74 56.38
C THR A 388 16.84 58.36 57.62
N LEU A 389 16.23 57.55 58.51
CA LEU A 389 15.70 58.06 59.79
C LEU A 389 16.83 58.51 60.75
N GLY A 390 18.01 57.89 60.69
CA GLY A 390 19.13 58.24 61.56
C GLY A 390 18.92 57.82 63.02
N GLY A 391 19.56 58.50 63.98
CA GLY A 391 19.41 58.19 65.41
C GLY A 391 19.82 56.77 65.81
N GLY A 392 20.61 56.06 64.99
CA GLY A 392 20.95 54.66 65.22
C GLY A 392 19.86 53.65 64.82
N ALA A 393 18.82 54.07 64.08
CA ALA A 393 17.85 53.15 63.50
C ALA A 393 18.54 52.21 62.50
N THR A 394 18.27 50.91 62.65
CA THR A 394 18.86 49.85 61.81
C THR A 394 17.85 48.75 61.56
N VAL A 395 18.10 47.91 60.55
CA VAL A 395 17.37 46.65 60.38
C VAL A 395 18.36 45.51 60.56
N ASP A 396 18.05 44.56 61.44
CA ASP A 396 18.92 43.42 61.72
C ASP A 396 18.87 42.35 60.60
N SER A 397 19.62 41.27 60.76
CA SER A 397 19.64 40.14 59.82
C SER A 397 18.34 39.33 59.80
N SER A 398 17.50 39.48 60.82
CA SER A 398 16.20 38.82 60.94
C SER A 398 15.05 39.68 60.39
N GLY A 399 15.35 40.91 59.93
CA GLY A 399 14.36 41.84 59.40
C GLY A 399 13.70 42.74 60.45
N ASN A 400 14.15 42.72 61.71
CA ASN A 400 13.58 43.57 62.76
C ASN A 400 14.16 44.98 62.68
N VAL A 401 13.30 45.99 62.84
CA VAL A 401 13.70 47.40 62.86
C VAL A 401 14.01 47.82 64.31
N THR A 402 15.22 48.31 64.54
CA THR A 402 15.59 49.00 65.78
C THR A 402 15.13 50.46 65.69
N ALA A 403 14.37 50.93 66.68
CA ALA A 403 13.90 52.31 66.72
C ALA A 403 15.07 53.30 66.81
N PRO A 404 14.96 54.49 66.17
CA PRO A 404 15.95 55.54 66.33
C PRO A 404 15.95 56.08 67.76
N THR A 405 17.04 56.71 68.19
CA THR A 405 17.15 57.51 69.41
C THR A 405 17.69 58.89 69.05
N TYR A 406 16.86 59.91 69.22
CA TYR A 406 17.24 61.30 69.03
C TYR A 406 17.49 61.94 70.40
N SER A 407 18.68 62.50 70.61
CA SER A 407 18.99 63.23 71.84
C SER A 407 18.73 64.72 71.64
N VAL A 408 17.78 65.27 72.40
CA VAL A 408 17.43 66.69 72.38
C VAL A 408 17.42 67.19 73.81
N GLY A 409 18.27 68.17 74.13
CA GLY A 409 18.30 68.80 75.46
C GLY A 409 18.61 67.84 76.62
N GLY A 410 19.27 66.70 76.34
CA GLY A 410 19.58 65.66 77.32
C GLY A 410 18.49 64.60 77.50
N GLN A 411 17.36 64.71 76.79
CA GLN A 411 16.29 63.70 76.76
C GLN A 411 16.34 62.88 75.47
N SER A 412 15.91 61.63 75.55
CA SER A 412 15.92 60.67 74.43
C SER A 412 14.51 60.49 73.86
N TYR A 413 14.39 60.57 72.54
CA TYR A 413 13.13 60.40 71.81
C TYR A 413 13.25 59.29 70.77
N SER A 414 12.22 58.46 70.63
CA SER A 414 12.22 57.31 69.71
C SER A 414 11.51 57.56 68.38
N THR A 415 10.94 58.75 68.19
CA THR A 415 10.33 59.18 66.94
C THR A 415 10.79 60.59 66.58
N VAL A 416 10.74 60.92 65.29
CA VAL A 416 11.07 62.27 64.81
C VAL A 416 10.07 63.29 65.38
N GLY A 417 8.78 62.93 65.44
CA GLY A 417 7.72 63.83 65.94
C GLY A 417 7.91 64.22 67.41
N ASP A 418 8.23 63.26 68.26
CA ASP A 418 8.45 63.54 69.69
C ASP A 418 9.75 64.33 69.90
N ALA A 419 10.80 64.04 69.14
CA ALA A 419 12.05 64.79 69.18
C ALA A 419 11.86 66.26 68.80
N LEU A 420 11.12 66.52 67.71
CA LEU A 420 10.78 67.88 67.27
C LEU A 420 9.90 68.60 68.31
N SER A 421 8.94 67.91 68.91
CA SER A 421 8.11 68.45 70.00
C SER A 421 8.97 68.81 71.23
N GLY A 422 9.98 67.98 71.53
CA GLY A 422 10.97 68.24 72.58
C GLY A 422 11.82 69.48 72.30
N ILE A 423 12.27 69.66 71.05
CA ILE A 423 13.00 70.88 70.62
C ILE A 423 12.11 72.11 70.81
N ASP A 424 10.86 72.04 70.33
CA ASP A 424 9.90 73.15 70.40
C ASP A 424 9.67 73.60 71.85
N SER A 425 9.41 72.65 72.75
CA SER A 425 9.29 72.92 74.18
C SER A 425 10.55 73.59 74.76
N LYS A 426 11.74 73.09 74.42
CA LYS A 426 13.00 73.65 74.93
C LYS A 426 13.31 75.05 74.38
N LEU A 427 12.92 75.32 73.14
CA LEU A 427 13.01 76.65 72.56
C LEU A 427 12.08 77.62 73.29
N ASN A 428 10.83 77.22 73.54
CA ASN A 428 9.87 78.03 74.30
C ASN A 428 10.39 78.35 75.71
N ASP A 429 10.91 77.36 76.45
CA ASP A 429 11.56 77.58 77.76
C ASP A 429 12.70 78.60 77.70
N SER A 430 13.55 78.50 76.67
CA SER A 430 14.71 79.37 76.50
C SER A 430 14.28 80.81 76.18
N PHE A 431 13.24 80.98 75.36
CA PHE A 431 12.63 82.27 75.09
C PHE A 431 12.02 82.89 76.35
N ASP A 432 11.32 82.10 77.17
CA ASP A 432 10.74 82.58 78.43
C ASP A 432 11.80 82.99 79.46
N GLN A 433 12.91 82.24 79.55
CA GLN A 433 14.06 82.61 80.37
C GLN A 433 14.71 83.90 79.90
N LEU A 434 14.92 84.06 78.59
CA LEU A 434 15.49 85.26 78.00
C LEU A 434 14.58 86.47 78.24
N ASN A 435 13.27 86.32 78.05
CA ASN A 435 12.28 87.36 78.33
C ASN A 435 12.33 87.76 79.82
N SER A 436 12.40 86.80 80.73
CA SER A 436 12.55 87.04 82.17
C SER A 436 13.84 87.81 82.52
N ARG A 437 14.96 87.46 81.88
CA ARG A 437 16.24 88.16 82.05
C ARG A 437 16.18 89.59 81.52
N ILE A 438 15.54 89.82 80.37
CA ILE A 438 15.30 91.17 79.84
C ILE A 438 14.47 91.99 80.83
N HIS A 439 13.42 91.41 81.42
CA HIS A 439 12.63 92.10 82.45
C HIS A 439 13.45 92.43 83.70
N GLN A 440 14.36 91.54 84.13
CA GLN A 440 15.27 91.82 85.23
C GLN A 440 16.25 92.95 84.90
N VAL A 441 16.87 92.94 83.72
CA VAL A 441 17.77 94.02 83.26
C VAL A 441 17.01 95.35 83.16
N ASN A 442 15.79 95.35 82.62
CA ASN A 442 14.95 96.54 82.55
C ASN A 442 14.63 97.08 83.95
N ARG A 443 14.28 96.20 84.91
CA ARG A 443 14.06 96.61 86.31
C ARG A 443 15.33 97.17 86.93
N GLN A 444 16.47 96.52 86.75
CA GLN A 444 17.75 96.99 87.27
C GLN A 444 18.13 98.35 86.67
N ALA A 445 17.97 98.53 85.36
CA ALA A 445 18.20 99.82 84.70
C ALA A 445 17.26 100.91 85.26
N ASN A 446 15.96 100.61 85.40
CA ASN A 446 14.99 101.54 85.99
C ASN A 446 15.34 101.90 87.45
N ARG A 447 15.81 100.92 88.24
CA ARG A 447 16.30 101.12 89.62
C ARG A 447 17.53 102.01 89.66
N GLY A 448 18.51 101.79 88.79
CA GLY A 448 19.70 102.64 88.69
C GLY A 448 19.36 104.09 88.32
N ILE A 449 18.37 104.30 87.43
CA ILE A 449 17.85 105.64 87.11
C ILE A 449 17.15 106.25 88.34
N ALA A 450 16.28 105.51 89.02
CA ALA A 450 15.61 105.99 90.23
C ALA A 450 16.62 106.35 91.34
N SER A 451 17.63 105.52 91.58
CA SER A 451 18.71 105.82 92.54
C SER A 451 19.46 107.09 92.17
N SER A 452 19.86 107.23 90.92
CA SER A 452 20.54 108.45 90.45
C SER A 452 19.68 109.70 90.62
N ALA A 453 18.36 109.61 90.37
CA ALA A 453 17.42 110.71 90.54
C ALA A 453 17.15 111.05 92.02
N ALA A 454 17.28 110.09 92.94
CA ALA A 454 17.12 110.33 94.38
C ALA A 454 18.29 111.11 95.01
N LEU A 455 19.42 111.24 94.30
CA LEU A 455 20.56 112.05 94.73
C LEU A 455 20.29 113.54 94.49
N ILE A 456 20.05 114.28 95.58
CA ILE A 456 19.78 115.72 95.52
C ILE A 456 21.09 116.49 95.33
N ASN A 457 21.13 117.33 94.29
CA ASN A 457 22.30 118.11 93.89
C ASN A 457 22.32 119.56 94.36
N ASN A 458 21.14 120.14 94.60
CA ASN A 458 21.02 121.51 95.08
C ASN A 458 21.00 121.50 96.60
N MET A 459 22.11 121.92 97.21
CA MET A 459 22.22 122.10 98.66
C MET A 459 22.25 123.59 99.00
N PRO A 460 21.55 124.01 100.07
CA PRO A 460 21.52 125.41 100.48
C PRO A 460 22.95 125.89 100.80
N TYR A 461 23.26 127.10 100.35
CA TYR A 461 24.56 127.73 100.56
C TYR A 461 24.78 128.04 102.04
N MET A 462 25.71 127.33 102.67
CA MET A 462 26.04 127.49 104.09
C MET A 462 27.56 127.37 104.30
N PRO A 463 28.33 128.46 104.13
CA PRO A 463 29.79 128.46 104.28
C PRO A 463 30.27 127.89 105.62
N GLY A 464 31.30 127.04 105.58
CA GLY A 464 31.88 126.40 106.77
C GLY A 464 31.01 125.35 107.47
N ARG A 465 29.78 125.09 107.01
CA ARG A 465 28.86 124.09 107.58
C ARG A 465 28.74 122.85 106.70
N THR A 466 28.53 121.69 107.33
CA THR A 466 28.17 120.45 106.62
C THR A 466 26.64 120.33 106.59
N THR A 467 26.08 120.17 105.40
CA THR A 467 24.65 119.91 105.19
C THR A 467 24.43 118.44 104.84
N ILE A 468 23.35 117.86 105.37
CA ILE A 468 22.88 116.53 104.99
C ILE A 468 21.51 116.71 104.32
N ASN A 469 21.28 116.04 103.19
CA ASN A 469 19.99 115.98 102.54
C ASN A 469 19.55 114.53 102.34
N ALA A 470 18.25 114.33 102.20
CA ALA A 470 17.66 113.06 101.83
C ALA A 470 16.66 113.29 100.71
N GLY A 471 16.75 112.49 99.66
CA GLY A 471 15.86 112.52 98.51
C GLY A 471 15.21 111.16 98.27
N ALA A 472 14.03 111.19 97.68
CA ALA A 472 13.32 110.01 97.22
C ALA A 472 12.97 110.22 95.75
N ALA A 473 13.12 109.18 94.93
CA ALA A 473 12.69 109.20 93.54
C ALA A 473 11.98 107.91 93.16
N ASN A 474 11.06 108.02 92.20
CA ASN A 474 10.37 106.91 91.58
C ASN A 474 10.52 107.02 90.06
N TYR A 475 10.90 105.92 89.41
CA TYR A 475 10.97 105.83 87.96
C TYR A 475 10.40 104.49 87.49
N ARG A 476 9.33 104.54 86.68
CA ARG A 476 8.66 103.37 86.09
C ARG A 476 8.36 102.25 87.11
N GLY A 477 7.87 102.63 88.29
CA GLY A 477 7.48 101.71 89.36
C GLY A 477 8.60 101.30 90.32
N GLU A 478 9.86 101.60 90.00
CA GLU A 478 11.00 101.36 90.88
C GLU A 478 11.29 102.61 91.70
N SER A 479 11.54 102.45 93.01
CA SER A 479 11.76 103.56 93.95
C SER A 479 13.13 103.48 94.58
N ALA A 480 13.73 104.64 94.84
CA ALA A 480 15.03 104.76 95.50
C ALA A 480 15.08 105.91 96.49
N LEU A 481 15.96 105.75 97.47
CA LEU A 481 16.28 106.76 98.47
C LEU A 481 17.75 107.12 98.35
N GLY A 482 18.05 108.41 98.42
CA GLY A 482 19.40 108.96 98.38
C GLY A 482 19.66 109.84 99.59
N VAL A 483 20.86 109.76 100.14
CA VAL A 483 21.35 110.68 101.18
C VAL A 483 22.64 111.31 100.68
N GLY A 484 22.69 112.62 100.71
CA GLY A 484 23.85 113.41 100.33
C GLY A 484 24.41 114.18 101.51
N ILE A 485 25.73 114.26 101.58
CA ILE A 485 26.47 115.17 102.43
C ILE A 485 27.19 116.19 101.58
N SER A 486 27.30 117.42 102.05
CA SER A 486 27.99 118.48 101.33
C SER A 486 28.54 119.49 102.29
N ARG A 487 29.70 120.04 101.98
CA ARG A 487 30.37 121.04 102.80
C ARG A 487 30.95 122.11 101.91
N TRP A 488 30.52 123.34 102.17
CA TRP A 488 31.15 124.53 101.61
C TRP A 488 32.43 124.84 102.39
N ASN A 489 33.50 125.20 101.69
CA ASN A 489 34.69 125.73 102.35
C ASN A 489 34.35 127.02 103.12
N GLU A 490 35.22 127.46 104.02
CA GLU A 490 34.92 128.59 104.92
C GLU A 490 34.61 129.89 104.15
N THR A 491 35.24 130.09 102.99
CA THR A 491 34.98 131.23 102.09
C THR A 491 33.68 131.10 101.28
N GLY A 492 33.04 129.93 101.30
CA GLY A 492 31.89 129.62 100.45
C GLY A 492 32.18 129.51 98.94
N ARG A 493 33.43 129.55 98.49
CA ARG A 493 33.77 129.48 97.06
C ARG A 493 33.76 128.06 96.48
N VAL A 494 33.94 127.04 97.30
CA VAL A 494 34.01 125.63 96.84
C VAL A 494 33.08 124.78 97.69
N ASN A 495 32.28 123.94 97.02
CA ASN A 495 31.43 122.94 97.62
C ASN A 495 31.92 121.53 97.28
N PHE A 496 32.22 120.72 98.30
CA PHE A 496 32.42 119.30 98.11
C PHE A 496 31.13 118.57 98.49
N ASN A 497 30.59 117.77 97.57
CA ASN A 497 29.43 116.92 97.84
C ASN A 497 29.73 115.46 97.56
N ALA A 498 29.12 114.59 98.37
CA ALA A 498 29.12 113.16 98.19
C ALA A 498 27.74 112.64 98.54
N GLY A 499 27.25 111.63 97.84
CA GLY A 499 25.96 111.03 98.13
C GLY A 499 25.95 109.55 97.79
N VAL A 500 25.11 108.83 98.52
CA VAL A 500 24.80 107.44 98.26
C VAL A 500 23.30 107.31 98.08
N SER A 501 22.89 106.53 97.08
CA SER A 501 21.49 106.20 96.86
C SER A 501 21.33 104.73 96.60
N ALA A 502 20.20 104.17 97.01
CA ALA A 502 19.90 102.77 96.77
C ALA A 502 18.43 102.62 96.43
N ALA A 503 18.16 101.80 95.41
CA ALA A 503 16.86 101.23 95.14
C ALA A 503 16.74 99.87 95.84
N LYS A 504 15.52 99.47 96.18
CA LYS A 504 15.29 98.20 96.88
C LYS A 504 15.79 97.02 96.04
N GLY A 505 16.74 96.25 96.59
CA GLY A 505 17.27 95.05 95.95
C GLY A 505 18.19 95.33 94.75
N ASP A 506 18.83 96.50 94.72
CA ASP A 506 19.90 96.83 93.76
C ASP A 506 21.13 97.36 94.52
N ALA A 507 22.26 97.41 93.84
CA ALA A 507 23.49 97.96 94.40
C ALA A 507 23.36 99.47 94.62
N PRO A 508 23.95 100.02 95.71
CA PRO A 508 23.93 101.46 95.93
C PRO A 508 24.79 102.19 94.89
N ILE A 509 24.28 103.31 94.40
CA ILE A 509 25.04 104.26 93.57
C ILE A 509 25.72 105.26 94.48
N PHE A 510 27.03 105.39 94.31
CA PHE A 510 27.84 106.41 94.97
C PHE A 510 28.13 107.54 93.99
N ARG A 511 28.08 108.75 94.50
CA ARG A 511 28.40 109.94 93.73
C ARG A 511 29.27 110.86 94.56
N VAL A 512 30.27 111.43 93.90
CA VAL A 512 31.10 112.51 94.44
C VAL A 512 31.12 113.63 93.42
N GLY A 513 31.11 114.87 93.90
CA GLY A 513 31.08 116.05 93.05
C GLY A 513 31.74 117.22 93.75
N VAL A 514 32.25 118.14 92.93
CA VAL A 514 32.73 119.45 93.39
C VAL A 514 31.96 120.53 92.65
N GLY A 515 31.46 121.52 93.38
CA GLY A 515 30.88 122.73 92.82
C GLY A 515 31.79 123.90 93.16
N VAL A 516 31.95 124.85 92.24
CA VAL A 516 32.74 126.06 92.45
C VAL A 516 31.83 127.25 92.15
N VAL A 517 31.82 128.24 93.04
CA VAL A 517 31.14 129.52 92.84
C VAL A 517 32.13 130.49 92.21
N LEU A 518 31.73 131.10 91.10
CA LEU A 518 32.54 132.05 90.34
C LEU A 518 31.87 133.44 90.43
N GLY A 519 32.60 134.46 90.89
CA GLY A 519 32.12 135.83 91.11
C GLY A 519 32.32 136.33 92.55
N ASP A 520 32.34 137.65 92.75
CA ASP A 520 32.32 138.31 94.07
C ASP A 520 30.90 138.73 94.46
#